data_AF-A0A9E1JHG5-F1
#
_entry.id   AF-A0A9E1JHG5-F1
#
_cell.length_a   1.000
_cell.length_b   1.000
_cell.length_c   1.000
_cell.angle_alpha   90.00
_cell.angle_beta   90.00
_cell.angle_gamma   90.00
#
_symmetry.space_group_name_H-M   'P 1'
#
loop_
_entity.id
_entity.type
_entity.pdbx_description
1 polymer ?
#
loop_
_entity_poly.entity_id
_entity_poly.type
_entity_poly.pdbx_seq_one_letter_code
_entity_poly.pdbx_strand_id
1 'polypeptide(L)'
;MNSYIELVNPHNVFIFTITILLFFKGWSALLSKNEDDVYSKTILKATKSTKGYQDDTVISSVFKEWWTYVISPIEDNLVKIKIDPNFLTLMSFLVSFLTAYLFSFGSIFFASIVLLAGSSFDILDGRVARINSVTSDKGAFLDSCLDRFSEIVVMFGLLIFYSSTQFVYFIYLAAVFGLTVSYVKAAAENHGFQTNIGIMQRPERVACLGLGGLISSSLEYYGIQFFGVEHLTFMLTIVFITLLSLYATIQRLLLGLR
;
A
#
# COMPACT_ATOMS: atom_id res chain seq x y z
N MET A 1 -1.25 1.10 -37.43
CA MET A 1 -0.75 -0.01 -36.59
C MET A 1 0.13 0.52 -35.45
N ASN A 2 1.06 1.45 -35.72
CA ASN A 2 1.90 2.07 -34.67
C ASN A 2 1.12 2.84 -33.58
N SER A 3 0.04 3.56 -33.93
CA SER A 3 -0.78 4.29 -32.97
C SER A 3 -1.53 3.41 -31.96
N TYR A 4 -1.93 2.19 -32.35
CA TYR A 4 -2.59 1.25 -31.45
C TYR A 4 -1.60 0.58 -30.49
N ILE A 5 -0.38 0.31 -30.94
CA ILE A 5 0.68 -0.26 -30.10
C ILE A 5 1.15 0.77 -29.06
N GLU A 6 1.22 2.05 -29.42
CA GLU A 6 1.44 3.12 -28.45
C GLU A 6 0.31 3.18 -27.43
N LEU A 7 -0.97 3.07 -27.83
CA LEU A 7 -2.09 3.13 -26.89
C LEU A 7 -2.08 2.00 -25.83
N VAL A 8 -1.52 0.83 -26.17
CA VAL A 8 -1.42 -0.34 -25.28
C VAL A 8 -0.17 -0.28 -24.39
N ASN A 9 0.69 0.73 -24.54
CA ASN A 9 1.83 0.91 -23.65
C ASN A 9 1.35 1.03 -22.19
N PRO A 10 1.93 0.26 -21.25
CA PRO A 10 1.46 0.23 -19.86
C PRO A 10 1.49 1.59 -19.15
N HIS A 11 2.43 2.48 -19.51
CA HIS A 11 2.46 3.86 -19.00
C HIS A 11 1.25 4.68 -19.50
N ASN A 12 0.91 4.55 -20.78
CA ASN A 12 -0.26 5.23 -21.38
C ASN A 12 -1.56 4.73 -20.75
N VAL A 13 -1.70 3.41 -20.53
CA VAL A 13 -2.86 2.81 -19.84
C VAL A 13 -2.97 3.34 -18.42
N PHE A 14 -1.86 3.43 -17.68
CA PHE A 14 -1.84 3.95 -16.31
C PHE A 14 -2.28 5.42 -16.23
N ILE A 15 -1.70 6.30 -17.07
CA ILE A 15 -2.07 7.72 -17.10
C ILE A 15 -3.54 7.88 -17.48
N PHE A 16 -4.00 7.20 -18.53
CA PHE A 16 -5.39 7.25 -18.95
C PHE A 16 -6.35 6.80 -17.84
N THR A 17 -6.00 5.72 -17.14
CA THR A 17 -6.79 5.21 -16.01
C THR A 17 -6.85 6.24 -14.86
N ILE A 18 -5.72 6.84 -14.48
CA ILE A 18 -5.70 7.88 -13.45
C ILE A 18 -6.53 9.10 -13.88
N THR A 19 -6.40 9.54 -15.13
CA THR A 19 -7.18 10.66 -15.64
C THR A 19 -8.68 10.37 -15.54
N ILE A 20 -9.14 9.19 -15.99
CA ILE A 20 -10.54 8.78 -15.84
C ILE A 20 -10.97 8.79 -14.38
N LEU A 21 -10.17 8.22 -13.47
CA LEU A 21 -10.51 8.16 -12.05
C LEU A 21 -10.62 9.55 -11.42
N LEU A 22 -9.72 10.47 -11.76
CA LEU A 22 -9.76 11.86 -11.28
C LEU A 22 -10.99 12.61 -11.83
N PHE A 23 -11.31 12.42 -13.11
CA PHE A 23 -12.52 12.97 -13.72
C PHE A 23 -13.79 12.39 -13.08
N PHE A 24 -13.83 11.07 -12.85
CA PHE A 24 -14.97 10.39 -12.25
C PHE A 24 -15.18 10.83 -10.80
N LYS A 25 -14.11 10.99 -10.02
CA LYS A 25 -14.17 11.50 -8.64
C LYS A 25 -14.61 12.97 -8.60
N GLY A 26 -14.15 13.79 -9.55
CA GLY A 26 -14.63 15.18 -9.70
C GLY A 26 -16.11 15.23 -10.07
N TRP A 27 -16.56 14.35 -10.96
CA TRP A 27 -17.95 14.23 -11.40
C TRP A 27 -18.87 13.67 -10.31
N SER A 28 -18.45 12.66 -9.56
CA SER A 28 -19.20 12.09 -8.45
C SER A 28 -19.29 13.05 -7.26
N ALA A 29 -18.24 13.84 -6.99
CA ALA A 29 -18.27 14.90 -5.98
C ALA A 29 -19.20 16.07 -6.36
N LEU A 30 -19.41 16.30 -7.67
CA LEU A 30 -20.41 17.24 -8.19
C LEU A 30 -21.84 16.68 -8.13
N LEU A 31 -22.00 15.36 -8.14
CA LEU A 31 -23.31 14.68 -8.17
C LEU A 31 -23.80 14.16 -6.82
N SER A 32 -22.98 14.11 -5.76
CA SER A 32 -23.43 13.56 -4.48
C SER A 32 -24.10 14.61 -3.59
N LYS A 33 -25.39 14.83 -3.83
CA LYS A 33 -26.38 14.99 -2.77
C LYS A 33 -27.53 14.00 -3.02
N ASN A 34 -27.21 12.71 -2.94
CA ASN A 34 -28.15 11.63 -2.65
C ASN A 34 -27.34 10.41 -2.18
N GLU A 35 -27.68 9.94 -0.99
CA GLU A 35 -27.06 8.78 -0.34
C GLU A 35 -27.49 7.50 -1.07
N ASP A 36 -26.62 6.92 -1.90
CA ASP A 36 -26.87 5.63 -2.53
C ASP A 36 -26.63 4.47 -1.54
N ASP A 37 -27.72 3.79 -1.20
CA ASP A 37 -27.86 2.76 -0.17
C ASP A 37 -26.91 1.54 -0.36
N VAL A 38 -26.54 1.18 -1.60
CA VAL A 38 -25.65 0.04 -1.90
C VAL A 38 -24.18 0.33 -1.58
N TYR A 39 -23.71 1.54 -1.89
CA TYR A 39 -22.33 1.95 -1.65
C TYR A 39 -22.05 2.00 -0.14
N SER A 40 -22.93 2.67 0.61
CA SER A 40 -22.85 2.77 2.07
C SER A 40 -22.95 1.41 2.77
N LYS A 41 -23.85 0.52 2.33
CA LYS A 41 -23.96 -0.85 2.89
C LYS A 41 -22.70 -1.68 2.69
N THR A 42 -22.06 -1.58 1.52
CA THR A 42 -20.81 -2.30 1.20
C THR A 42 -19.67 -1.83 2.10
N ILE A 43 -19.55 -0.51 2.32
CA ILE A 43 -18.53 0.08 3.18
C ILE A 43 -18.75 -0.33 4.65
N LEU A 44 -19.99 -0.25 5.14
CA LEU A 44 -20.32 -0.61 6.52
C LEU A 44 -20.06 -2.09 6.82
N LYS A 45 -20.30 -2.99 5.84
CA LYS A 45 -19.93 -4.42 5.96
C LYS A 45 -18.42 -4.63 6.10
N ALA A 46 -17.61 -3.76 5.48
CA ALA A 46 -16.16 -3.87 5.48
C ALA A 46 -15.48 -3.26 6.72
N THR A 47 -16.15 -2.32 7.41
CA THR A 47 -15.61 -1.59 8.57
C THR A 47 -16.11 -2.13 9.91
N LYS A 48 -15.28 -2.11 10.96
CA LYS A 48 -15.71 -2.44 12.34
C LYS A 48 -16.63 -1.38 12.98
N SER A 49 -16.74 -0.19 12.37
CA SER A 49 -17.44 0.99 12.88
C SER A 49 -18.81 1.15 12.22
N THR A 50 -19.81 1.61 12.99
CA THR A 50 -21.14 1.98 12.47
C THR A 50 -21.13 3.27 11.63
N LYS A 51 -19.99 3.98 11.57
CA LYS A 51 -19.81 5.25 10.86
C LYS A 51 -18.77 5.19 9.73
N GLY A 52 -18.35 4.00 9.28
CA GLY A 52 -17.34 3.85 8.23
C GLY A 52 -15.90 4.11 8.70
N TYR A 53 -15.00 4.46 7.77
CA TYR A 53 -13.60 4.77 8.08
C TYR A 53 -13.48 6.15 8.76
N GLN A 54 -13.01 6.20 10.01
CA GLN A 54 -12.86 7.45 10.80
C GLN A 54 -11.38 7.75 11.11
N ASP A 55 -10.56 7.41 10.12
CA ASP A 55 -9.11 7.36 10.10
C ASP A 55 -8.38 8.71 10.05
N ASP A 56 -7.65 9.21 11.07
CA ASP A 56 -6.73 10.38 10.91
C ASP A 56 -5.43 10.02 10.12
N THR A 57 -5.54 9.14 9.13
CA THR A 57 -4.43 8.62 8.33
C THR A 57 -4.22 9.42 7.05
N VAL A 58 -3.00 9.39 6.48
CA VAL A 58 -2.68 10.07 5.22
C VAL A 58 -3.52 9.56 4.04
N ILE A 59 -3.88 8.27 4.05
CA ILE A 59 -4.84 7.73 3.08
C ILE A 59 -6.24 8.22 3.48
N SER A 60 -6.83 9.10 2.65
CA SER A 60 -8.17 9.64 2.86
C SER A 60 -9.21 8.53 3.01
N SER A 61 -10.18 8.71 3.92
CA SER A 61 -11.34 7.82 4.09
C SER A 61 -12.04 7.56 2.74
N VAL A 62 -12.18 8.60 1.92
CA VAL A 62 -12.74 8.54 0.56
C VAL A 62 -12.04 7.51 -0.32
N PHE A 63 -10.71 7.39 -0.24
CA PHE A 63 -9.96 6.39 -1.02
C PHE A 63 -10.20 4.98 -0.49
N LYS A 64 -10.21 4.79 0.83
CA LYS A 64 -10.47 3.47 1.47
C LYS A 64 -11.86 2.96 1.12
N GLU A 65 -12.84 3.84 1.11
CA GLU A 65 -14.22 3.56 0.70
C GLU A 65 -14.32 3.17 -0.77
N TRP A 66 -13.75 3.99 -1.66
CA TRP A 66 -13.73 3.71 -3.09
C TRP A 66 -13.05 2.37 -3.40
N TRP A 67 -11.88 2.13 -2.83
CA TRP A 67 -11.13 0.88 -2.98
C TRP A 67 -11.94 -0.33 -2.50
N THR A 68 -12.59 -0.19 -1.35
CA THR A 68 -13.47 -1.22 -0.77
C THR A 68 -14.62 -1.58 -1.69
N TYR A 69 -15.23 -0.59 -2.32
CA TYR A 69 -16.29 -0.82 -3.28
C TYR A 69 -15.77 -1.57 -4.52
N VAL A 70 -14.65 -1.12 -5.09
CA VAL A 70 -14.03 -1.72 -6.28
C VAL A 70 -13.63 -3.17 -6.05
N ILE A 71 -13.09 -3.50 -4.88
CA ILE A 71 -12.60 -4.85 -4.57
C ILE A 71 -13.72 -5.80 -4.08
N SER A 72 -14.90 -5.28 -3.73
CA SER A 72 -16.00 -6.06 -3.16
C SER A 72 -16.46 -7.26 -4.00
N PRO A 73 -16.51 -7.22 -5.36
CA PRO A 73 -16.91 -8.38 -6.15
C PRO A 73 -15.90 -9.53 -6.06
N ILE A 74 -14.61 -9.21 -5.96
CA ILE A 74 -13.53 -10.19 -5.80
C ILE A 74 -13.62 -10.79 -4.39
N GLU A 75 -13.78 -9.95 -3.37
CA GLU A 75 -13.98 -10.38 -1.98
C GLU A 75 -15.16 -11.35 -1.85
N ASP A 76 -16.34 -10.98 -2.38
CA ASP A 76 -17.54 -11.82 -2.30
C ASP A 76 -17.34 -13.17 -3.02
N ASN A 77 -16.58 -13.20 -4.12
CA ASN A 77 -16.23 -14.46 -4.78
C ASN A 77 -15.26 -15.32 -3.96
N LEU A 78 -14.24 -14.71 -3.34
CA LEU A 78 -13.31 -15.42 -2.45
C LEU A 78 -14.04 -16.00 -1.22
N VAL A 79 -14.98 -15.24 -0.66
CA VAL A 79 -15.86 -15.67 0.45
C VAL A 79 -16.71 -16.86 0.02
N LYS A 80 -17.34 -16.82 -1.17
CA LYS A 80 -18.15 -17.94 -1.70
C LYS A 80 -17.33 -19.22 -1.87
N ILE A 81 -16.08 -19.10 -2.32
CA ILE A 81 -15.17 -20.25 -2.55
C ILE A 81 -14.59 -20.76 -1.22
N LYS A 82 -14.78 -20.05 -0.10
CA LYS A 82 -14.25 -20.38 1.24
C LYS A 82 -12.75 -20.59 1.24
N ILE A 83 -12.03 -19.70 0.55
CA ILE A 83 -10.56 -19.73 0.55
C ILE A 83 -10.04 -19.50 1.98
N ASP A 84 -8.98 -20.21 2.35
CA ASP A 84 -8.31 -20.01 3.64
C ASP A 84 -7.63 -18.62 3.64
N PRO A 85 -7.93 -17.73 4.60
CA PRO A 85 -7.24 -16.45 4.73
C PRO A 85 -5.72 -16.58 4.82
N ASN A 86 -5.19 -17.61 5.50
CA ASN A 86 -3.75 -17.80 5.62
C ASN A 86 -3.09 -18.11 4.26
N PHE A 87 -3.84 -18.70 3.33
CA PHE A 87 -3.36 -18.90 1.97
C PHE A 87 -3.19 -17.57 1.24
N LEU A 88 -4.13 -16.63 1.40
CA LEU A 88 -4.03 -15.30 0.82
C LEU A 88 -2.84 -14.52 1.40
N THR A 89 -2.61 -14.60 2.72
CA THR A 89 -1.42 -14.04 3.38
C THR A 89 -0.13 -14.61 2.80
N LEU A 90 -0.05 -15.94 2.62
CA LEU A 90 1.10 -16.60 2.02
C LEU A 90 1.31 -16.17 0.56
N MET A 91 0.25 -16.02 -0.22
CA MET A 91 0.35 -15.53 -1.60
C MET A 91 0.86 -14.09 -1.65
N SER A 92 0.37 -13.20 -0.77
CA SER A 92 0.89 -11.83 -0.62
C SER A 92 2.40 -11.84 -0.35
N PHE A 93 2.84 -12.69 0.58
CA PHE A 93 4.26 -12.86 0.88
C PHE A 93 5.06 -13.37 -0.32
N LEU A 94 4.57 -14.35 -1.07
CA LEU A 94 5.26 -14.83 -2.29
C LEU A 94 5.35 -13.75 -3.37
N VAL A 95 4.31 -12.94 -3.55
CA VAL A 95 4.31 -11.80 -4.47
C VAL A 95 5.38 -10.77 -4.08
N SER A 96 5.70 -10.63 -2.78
CA SER A 96 6.78 -9.74 -2.33
C SER A 96 8.15 -10.08 -2.93
N PHE A 97 8.45 -11.37 -3.15
CA PHE A 97 9.69 -11.80 -3.81
C PHE A 97 9.71 -11.42 -5.29
N LEU A 98 8.57 -11.53 -5.98
CA LEU A 98 8.46 -11.08 -7.37
C LEU A 98 8.65 -9.56 -7.46
N THR A 99 8.05 -8.80 -6.54
CA THR A 99 8.27 -7.36 -6.42
C THR A 99 9.74 -7.03 -6.22
N ALA A 100 10.40 -7.71 -5.27
CA ALA A 100 11.82 -7.50 -4.98
C ALA A 100 12.71 -7.82 -6.19
N TYR A 101 12.43 -8.92 -6.88
CA TYR A 101 13.08 -9.28 -8.13
C TYR A 101 12.94 -8.15 -9.15
N LEU A 102 11.72 -7.70 -9.45
CA LEU A 102 11.50 -6.64 -10.43
C LEU A 102 12.18 -5.32 -10.06
N PHE A 103 12.15 -4.93 -8.79
CA PHE A 103 12.90 -3.76 -8.31
C PHE A 103 14.40 -3.92 -8.52
N SER A 104 14.97 -5.10 -8.23
CA SER A 104 16.41 -5.35 -8.35
C SER A 104 16.95 -5.18 -9.79
N PHE A 105 16.10 -5.41 -10.79
CA PHE A 105 16.42 -5.22 -12.22
C PHE A 105 16.09 -3.80 -12.72
N GLY A 106 15.64 -2.89 -11.86
CA GLY A 106 15.25 -1.53 -12.26
C GLY A 106 13.91 -1.45 -12.99
N SER A 107 13.12 -2.52 -13.01
CA SER A 107 11.76 -2.52 -13.58
C SER A 107 10.76 -1.86 -12.63
N ILE A 108 11.04 -0.62 -12.21
CA ILE A 108 10.34 0.12 -11.14
C ILE A 108 8.83 0.18 -11.41
N PHE A 109 8.41 0.48 -12.64
CA PHE A 109 7.00 0.56 -13.00
C PHE A 109 6.24 -0.74 -12.71
N PHE A 110 6.74 -1.87 -13.24
CA PHE A 110 6.11 -3.17 -13.05
C PHE A 110 6.23 -3.66 -11.61
N ALA A 111 7.37 -3.44 -10.96
CA ALA A 111 7.56 -3.74 -9.55
C ALA A 111 6.52 -3.02 -8.69
N SER A 112 6.23 -1.74 -8.98
CA SER A 112 5.20 -0.98 -8.28
C SER A 112 3.77 -1.50 -8.53
N ILE A 113 3.45 -1.96 -9.75
CA ILE A 113 2.15 -2.62 -10.00
C ILE A 113 2.03 -3.89 -9.15
N VAL A 114 3.05 -4.73 -9.18
CA VAL A 114 3.06 -6.01 -8.45
C VAL A 114 3.02 -5.78 -6.94
N LEU A 115 3.72 -4.74 -6.43
CA LEU A 115 3.67 -4.33 -5.03
C LEU A 115 2.25 -3.97 -4.59
N LEU A 116 1.59 -3.07 -5.34
CA LEU A 116 0.23 -2.61 -5.01
C LEU A 116 -0.78 -3.76 -5.12
N ALA A 117 -0.66 -4.59 -6.16
CA ALA A 117 -1.50 -5.77 -6.34
C ALA A 117 -1.30 -6.80 -5.20
N GLY A 118 -0.06 -7.09 -4.81
CA GLY A 118 0.25 -7.99 -3.69
C GLY A 118 -0.35 -7.49 -2.38
N SER A 119 -0.16 -6.19 -2.08
CA SER A 119 -0.73 -5.56 -0.88
C SER A 119 -2.26 -5.53 -0.85
N SER A 120 -2.91 -5.70 -2.00
CA SER A 120 -4.35 -5.82 -2.08
C SER A 120 -4.84 -7.18 -1.56
N PHE A 121 -4.07 -8.25 -1.76
CA PHE A 121 -4.40 -9.59 -1.24
C PHE A 121 -4.35 -9.64 0.29
N ASP A 122 -3.42 -8.91 0.88
CA ASP A 122 -3.29 -8.70 2.32
C ASP A 122 -4.53 -8.02 2.92
N ILE A 123 -5.01 -6.95 2.29
CA ILE A 123 -6.27 -6.29 2.71
C ILE A 123 -7.46 -7.25 2.58
N LEU A 124 -7.45 -8.11 1.55
CA LEU A 124 -8.50 -9.10 1.32
C LEU A 124 -8.49 -10.23 2.35
N ASP A 125 -7.34 -10.71 2.80
CA ASP A 125 -7.26 -11.84 3.73
C ASP A 125 -7.95 -11.54 5.07
N GLY A 126 -7.70 -10.38 5.65
CA GLY A 126 -8.26 -9.96 6.92
C GLY A 126 -9.75 -9.70 6.79
N ARG A 127 -10.22 -9.29 5.61
CA ARG A 127 -11.63 -9.09 5.32
C ARG A 127 -12.38 -10.42 5.12
N VAL A 128 -11.83 -11.32 4.32
CA VAL A 128 -12.38 -12.68 4.10
C VAL A 128 -12.45 -13.43 5.43
N ALA A 129 -11.42 -13.34 6.28
CA ALA A 129 -11.42 -13.94 7.61
C ALA A 129 -12.57 -13.41 8.50
N ARG A 130 -12.83 -12.10 8.45
CA ARG A 130 -13.92 -11.46 9.21
C ARG A 130 -15.29 -11.87 8.70
N ILE A 131 -15.51 -11.83 7.39
CA ILE A 131 -16.81 -12.19 6.79
C ILE A 131 -17.14 -13.66 7.07
N ASN A 132 -16.15 -14.54 6.93
CA ASN A 132 -16.31 -15.96 7.22
C ASN A 132 -16.35 -16.28 8.73
N SER A 133 -16.17 -15.29 9.62
CA SER A 133 -16.10 -15.49 11.07
C SER A 133 -15.04 -16.51 11.51
N VAL A 134 -13.92 -16.57 10.79
CA VAL A 134 -12.78 -17.50 11.03
C VAL A 134 -11.53 -16.78 11.52
N THR A 135 -11.68 -15.61 12.15
CA THR A 135 -10.56 -14.87 12.74
C THR A 135 -9.93 -15.68 13.88
N SER A 136 -8.60 -15.79 13.88
CA SER A 136 -7.85 -16.51 14.93
C SER A 136 -6.58 -15.76 15.32
N ASP A 137 -6.17 -15.88 16.59
CA ASP A 137 -4.93 -15.26 17.08
C ASP A 137 -3.69 -15.79 16.36
N LYS A 138 -3.70 -17.08 15.98
CA LYS A 138 -2.63 -17.70 15.18
C LYS A 138 -2.53 -17.09 13.80
N GLY A 139 -3.67 -16.86 13.13
CA GLY A 139 -3.71 -16.21 11.82
C GLY A 139 -3.25 -14.75 11.90
N ALA A 140 -3.73 -14.00 12.90
CA ALA A 140 -3.30 -12.62 13.13
C ALA A 140 -1.80 -12.50 13.44
N PHE A 141 -1.24 -13.47 14.16
CA PHE A 141 0.20 -13.57 14.39
C PHE A 141 0.97 -13.87 13.09
N LEU A 142 0.49 -14.83 12.28
CA LEU A 142 1.11 -15.18 10.99
C LEU A 142 1.12 -13.98 10.03
N ASP A 143 -0.04 -13.34 9.84
CA ASP A 143 -0.23 -12.10 9.07
C ASP A 143 0.74 -11.01 9.52
N SER A 144 0.77 -10.77 10.83
CA SER A 144 1.71 -9.81 11.40
C SER A 144 3.17 -10.17 11.10
N CYS A 145 3.60 -11.42 11.21
CA CYS A 145 4.98 -11.80 10.90
C CYS A 145 5.29 -11.65 9.40
N LEU A 146 4.44 -12.18 8.52
CA LEU A 146 4.66 -12.18 7.08
C LEU A 146 4.63 -10.76 6.49
N ASP A 147 3.89 -9.83 7.09
CA ASP A 147 3.93 -8.41 6.76
C ASP A 147 5.34 -7.82 6.86
N ARG A 148 6.04 -8.10 7.97
CA ARG A 148 7.39 -7.57 8.20
C ARG A 148 8.39 -8.22 7.26
N PHE A 149 8.27 -9.53 7.03
CA PHE A 149 9.11 -10.20 6.05
C PHE A 149 8.88 -9.67 4.63
N SER A 150 7.64 -9.41 4.24
CA SER A 150 7.31 -8.82 2.93
C SER A 150 7.94 -7.44 2.76
N GLU A 151 7.86 -6.57 3.78
CA GLU A 151 8.53 -5.27 3.76
C GLU A 151 10.05 -5.41 3.60
N ILE A 152 10.68 -6.34 4.34
CA ILE A 152 12.13 -6.61 4.22
C ILE A 152 12.50 -7.08 2.81
N VAL A 153 11.75 -8.04 2.26
CA VAL A 153 12.02 -8.61 0.94
C VAL A 153 11.92 -7.53 -0.14
N VAL A 154 10.87 -6.71 -0.13
CA VAL A 154 10.70 -5.60 -1.09
C VAL A 154 11.84 -4.59 -0.99
N MET A 155 12.19 -4.18 0.23
CA MET A 155 13.28 -3.22 0.44
C MET A 155 14.65 -3.82 0.05
N PHE A 156 14.84 -5.13 0.18
CA PHE A 156 16.04 -5.81 -0.27
C PHE A 156 16.21 -5.76 -1.80
N GLY A 157 15.12 -5.88 -2.57
CA GLY A 157 15.16 -5.66 -4.02
C GLY A 157 15.67 -4.27 -4.39
N LEU A 158 15.22 -3.24 -3.67
CA LEU A 158 15.70 -1.86 -3.85
C LEU A 158 17.15 -1.67 -3.41
N LEU A 159 17.60 -2.36 -2.36
CA LEU A 159 19.00 -2.35 -1.94
C LEU A 159 19.92 -2.89 -3.03
N ILE A 160 19.50 -3.97 -3.72
CA ILE A 160 20.26 -4.52 -4.85
C ILE A 160 20.32 -3.49 -5.98
N PHE A 161 19.18 -2.89 -6.35
CA PHE A 161 19.09 -1.92 -7.44
C PHE A 161 19.98 -0.69 -7.21
N TYR A 162 19.97 -0.14 -6.00
CA TYR A 162 20.76 1.05 -5.63
C TYR A 162 22.14 0.71 -5.04
N SER A 163 22.60 -0.54 -5.08
CA SER A 163 23.81 -1.03 -4.40
C SER A 163 25.11 -0.31 -4.78
N SER A 164 25.20 0.18 -6.02
CA SER A 164 26.36 0.93 -6.53
C SER A 164 26.32 2.42 -6.19
N THR A 165 25.28 2.88 -5.49
CA THR A 165 25.04 4.30 -5.18
C THR A 165 25.03 4.53 -3.67
N GLN A 166 25.40 5.75 -3.24
CA GLN A 166 25.28 6.14 -1.83
C GLN A 166 23.81 6.20 -1.35
N PHE A 167 22.85 6.16 -2.27
CA PHE A 167 21.42 6.15 -1.94
C PHE A 167 20.99 4.87 -1.21
N VAL A 168 21.79 3.80 -1.27
CA VAL A 168 21.59 2.56 -0.51
C VAL A 168 21.39 2.81 0.99
N TYR A 169 22.02 3.83 1.57
CA TYR A 169 21.83 4.18 2.98
C TYR A 169 20.41 4.68 3.28
N PHE A 170 19.78 5.42 2.35
CA PHE A 170 18.39 5.84 2.51
C PHE A 170 17.42 4.67 2.37
N ILE A 171 17.69 3.71 1.47
CA ILE A 171 16.91 2.48 1.38
C ILE A 171 16.99 1.68 2.70
N TYR A 172 18.20 1.56 3.26
CA TYR A 172 18.41 0.91 4.55
C TYR A 172 17.64 1.61 5.68
N LEU A 173 17.75 2.94 5.78
CA LEU A 173 17.02 3.73 6.79
C LEU A 173 15.51 3.61 6.63
N ALA A 174 14.98 3.63 5.41
CA ALA A 174 13.56 3.41 5.14
C ALA A 174 13.09 2.06 5.67
N ALA A 175 13.87 0.99 5.45
CA ALA A 175 13.55 -0.35 5.93
C ALA A 175 13.59 -0.42 7.47
N VAL A 176 14.65 0.11 8.08
CA VAL A 176 14.82 0.13 9.54
C VAL A 176 13.69 0.90 10.21
N PHE A 177 13.40 2.12 9.75
CA PHE A 177 12.34 2.93 10.35
C PHE A 177 10.95 2.33 10.08
N GLY A 178 10.70 1.76 8.90
CA GLY A 178 9.45 1.05 8.61
C GLY A 178 9.18 -0.10 9.59
N LEU A 179 10.18 -0.93 9.86
CA LEU A 179 10.10 -2.02 10.85
C LEU A 179 9.98 -1.48 12.28
N THR A 180 10.71 -0.40 12.62
CA THR A 180 10.68 0.21 13.95
C THR A 180 9.28 0.77 14.27
N VAL A 181 8.60 1.38 13.29
CA VAL A 181 7.21 1.84 13.41
C VAL A 181 6.29 0.70 13.86
N SER A 182 6.46 -0.48 13.26
CA SER A 182 5.68 -1.69 13.57
C SER A 182 6.07 -2.31 14.91
N TYR A 183 7.36 -2.28 15.27
CA TYR A 183 7.86 -2.78 16.55
C TYR A 183 7.35 -1.93 17.73
N VAL A 184 7.51 -0.61 17.68
CA VAL A 184 7.08 0.29 18.76
C VAL A 184 5.58 0.16 19.00
N LYS A 185 4.78 -0.01 17.94
CA LYS A 185 3.35 -0.30 18.07
C LYS A 185 3.10 -1.61 18.84
N ALA A 186 3.72 -2.72 18.41
CA ALA A 186 3.55 -4.02 19.07
C ALA A 186 4.04 -4.01 20.52
N ALA A 187 5.16 -3.36 20.80
CA ALA A 187 5.69 -3.20 22.16
C ALA A 187 4.73 -2.39 23.05
N ALA A 188 4.17 -1.29 22.53
CA ALA A 188 3.20 -0.48 23.25
C ALA A 188 1.92 -1.28 23.57
N GLU A 189 1.38 -2.02 22.59
CA GLU A 189 0.20 -2.88 22.76
C GLU A 189 0.44 -3.98 23.81
N ASN A 190 1.64 -4.59 23.85
CA ASN A 190 2.01 -5.57 24.87
C ASN A 190 2.05 -5.01 26.30
N HIS A 191 2.29 -3.70 26.45
CA HIS A 191 2.25 -3.00 27.74
C HIS A 191 0.87 -2.38 28.04
N GLY A 192 -0.14 -2.65 27.20
CA GLY A 192 -1.51 -2.13 27.38
C GLY A 192 -1.71 -0.69 26.91
N PHE A 193 -0.73 -0.09 26.25
CA PHE A 193 -0.86 1.27 25.70
C PHE A 193 -1.58 1.25 24.34
N GLN A 194 -2.50 2.19 24.15
CA GLN A 194 -3.19 2.37 22.87
C GLN A 194 -2.43 3.36 21.99
N THR A 195 -1.63 2.85 21.04
CA THR A 195 -0.86 3.69 20.10
C THR A 195 -1.36 3.58 18.66
N ASN A 196 -2.67 3.65 18.46
CA ASN A 196 -3.28 3.63 17.12
C ASN A 196 -3.13 4.95 16.34
N ILE A 197 -2.32 5.87 16.84
CA ILE A 197 -2.01 7.14 16.19
C ILE A 197 -0.67 7.08 15.44
N GLY A 198 -0.61 7.79 14.32
CA GLY A 198 0.59 7.87 13.47
C GLY A 198 0.24 8.02 12.00
N ILE A 199 0.84 9.03 11.37
CA ILE A 199 0.58 9.44 9.99
C ILE A 199 1.08 8.45 8.93
N MET A 200 2.09 7.64 9.24
CA MET A 200 2.76 6.74 8.30
C MET A 200 2.75 5.30 8.85
N GLN A 201 1.67 4.56 8.58
CA GLN A 201 1.56 3.14 8.89
C GLN A 201 1.96 2.30 7.66
N ARG A 202 1.87 0.97 7.76
CA ARG A 202 2.29 0.06 6.68
C ARG A 202 1.53 0.32 5.37
N PRO A 203 0.18 0.44 5.34
CA PRO A 203 -0.54 0.71 4.09
C PRO A 203 -0.09 2.02 3.42
N GLU A 204 0.18 3.07 4.20
CA GLU A 204 0.67 4.34 3.67
C GLU A 204 2.05 4.19 3.05
N ARG A 205 2.98 3.46 3.69
CA ARG A 205 4.32 3.22 3.14
C ARG A 205 4.24 2.47 1.81
N VAL A 206 3.45 1.40 1.76
CA VAL A 206 3.30 0.57 0.56
C VAL A 206 2.63 1.37 -0.57
N ALA A 207 1.58 2.14 -0.26
CA ALA A 207 0.92 3.01 -1.22
C ALA A 207 1.86 4.09 -1.75
N CYS A 208 2.61 4.78 -0.88
CA CYS A 208 3.60 5.79 -1.28
C CYS A 208 4.68 5.18 -2.17
N LEU A 209 5.25 4.03 -1.81
CA LEU A 209 6.30 3.38 -2.58
C LEU A 209 5.78 2.93 -3.96
N GLY A 210 4.62 2.27 -4.00
CA GLY A 210 3.99 1.83 -5.25
C GLY A 210 3.64 3.00 -6.16
N LEU A 211 2.86 3.97 -5.67
CA LEU A 211 2.44 5.13 -6.47
C LEU A 211 3.63 6.00 -6.88
N GLY A 212 4.60 6.22 -5.99
CA GLY A 212 5.80 6.98 -6.30
C GLY A 212 6.63 6.34 -7.41
N GLY A 213 6.75 5.00 -7.42
CA GLY A 213 7.41 4.29 -8.51
C GLY A 213 6.65 4.35 -9.83
N LEU A 214 5.32 4.20 -9.81
CA LEU A 214 4.49 4.36 -11.01
C LEU A 214 4.60 5.77 -11.62
N ILE A 215 4.55 6.79 -10.77
CA ILE A 215 4.67 8.19 -11.18
C ILE A 215 6.09 8.44 -11.72
N SER A 216 7.15 8.07 -10.99
CA SER A 216 8.53 8.30 -11.42
C SER A 216 8.81 7.66 -12.78
N SER A 217 8.49 6.37 -12.94
CA SER A 217 8.74 5.68 -14.20
C SER A 217 7.88 6.22 -15.35
N SER A 218 6.67 6.69 -15.07
CA SER A 218 5.83 7.32 -16.12
C SER A 218 6.39 8.68 -16.54
N LEU A 219 6.89 9.50 -15.61
CA LEU A 219 7.54 10.77 -15.94
C LEU A 219 8.79 10.55 -16.80
N GLU A 220 9.61 9.58 -16.43
CA GLU A 220 10.82 9.21 -17.20
C GLU A 220 10.48 8.66 -18.59
N TYR A 221 9.41 7.88 -18.72
CA TYR A 221 8.93 7.37 -20.01
C TYR A 221 8.60 8.52 -20.99
N TYR A 222 8.06 9.64 -20.51
CA TYR A 222 7.80 10.84 -21.33
C TYR A 222 9.00 11.80 -21.41
N GLY A 223 10.17 11.40 -20.92
CA GLY A 223 11.39 12.23 -20.95
C GLY A 223 11.38 13.40 -19.96
N ILE A 224 10.47 13.40 -18.98
CA ILE A 224 10.41 14.43 -17.93
C ILE A 224 11.43 14.05 -16.86
N GLN A 225 12.62 14.65 -16.94
CA GLN A 225 13.67 14.48 -15.94
C GLN A 225 13.84 15.76 -15.13
N PHE A 226 13.97 15.61 -13.82
CA PHE A 226 14.28 16.70 -12.92
C PHE A 226 15.78 16.70 -12.63
N PHE A 227 16.45 17.84 -12.89
CA PHE A 227 17.87 18.03 -12.61
C PHE A 227 18.83 17.02 -13.28
N GLY A 228 18.37 16.29 -14.31
CA GLY A 228 19.16 15.27 -15.01
C GLY A 228 19.48 14.02 -14.17
N VAL A 229 18.78 13.81 -13.06
CA VAL A 229 19.00 12.65 -12.17
C VAL A 229 17.93 11.60 -12.46
N GLU A 230 18.36 10.41 -12.86
CA GLU A 230 17.47 9.25 -13.07
C GLU A 230 16.77 8.87 -11.76
N HIS A 231 15.48 8.51 -11.84
CA HIS A 231 14.68 8.08 -10.69
C HIS A 231 14.58 9.09 -9.54
N LEU A 232 14.81 10.39 -9.78
CA LEU A 232 14.79 11.40 -8.72
C LEU A 232 13.46 11.43 -7.96
N THR A 233 12.34 11.38 -8.67
CA THR A 233 11.00 11.38 -8.04
C THR A 233 10.81 10.16 -7.14
N PHE A 234 11.30 8.99 -7.56
CA PHE A 234 11.25 7.78 -6.73
C PHE A 234 12.18 7.86 -5.51
N MET A 235 13.39 8.38 -5.68
CA MET A 235 14.32 8.62 -4.58
C MET A 235 13.72 9.59 -3.53
N LEU A 236 13.13 10.69 -3.98
CA LEU A 236 12.44 11.64 -3.10
C LEU A 236 11.26 10.99 -2.36
N THR A 237 10.53 10.08 -3.02
CA THR A 237 9.47 9.29 -2.37
C THR A 237 10.02 8.43 -1.24
N ILE A 238 11.15 7.75 -1.45
CA ILE A 238 11.77 6.90 -0.42
C ILE A 238 12.31 7.75 0.74
N VAL A 239 12.90 8.91 0.46
CA VAL A 239 13.31 9.86 1.50
C VAL A 239 12.10 10.33 2.31
N PHE A 240 11.00 10.67 1.64
CA PHE A 240 9.76 11.06 2.29
C PHE A 240 9.22 9.95 3.21
N ILE A 241 9.18 8.70 2.73
CA ILE A 241 8.79 7.53 3.53
C ILE A 241 9.70 7.38 4.75
N THR A 242 11.01 7.54 4.58
CA THR A 242 12.01 7.43 5.65
C THR A 242 11.74 8.45 6.75
N LEU A 243 11.59 9.73 6.38
CA LEU A 243 11.38 10.82 7.33
C LEU A 243 10.06 10.69 8.07
N LEU A 244 8.98 10.33 7.37
CA LEU A 244 7.67 10.15 8.01
C LEU A 244 7.62 8.90 8.89
N SER A 245 8.35 7.84 8.54
CA SER A 245 8.46 6.64 9.39
C SER A 245 9.26 6.94 10.67
N LEU A 246 10.33 7.74 10.57
CA LEU A 246 11.06 8.22 11.74
C LEU A 246 10.15 9.08 12.64
N TYR A 247 9.44 10.03 12.05
CA TYR A 247 8.49 10.87 12.78
C TYR A 247 7.41 10.03 13.48
N ALA A 248 6.78 9.09 12.77
CA ALA A 248 5.77 8.20 13.32
C ALA A 248 6.31 7.33 14.46
N THR A 249 7.57 6.89 14.36
CA THR A 249 8.26 6.14 15.43
C THR A 249 8.42 7.00 16.68
N ILE A 250 8.98 8.21 16.54
CA ILE A 250 9.18 9.14 17.66
C ILE A 250 7.84 9.52 18.29
N GLN A 251 6.83 9.81 17.48
CA GLN A 251 5.50 10.14 17.94
C GLN A 251 4.96 9.02 18.84
N ARG A 252 4.98 7.76 18.38
CA ARG A 252 4.50 6.61 19.16
C ARG A 252 5.31 6.37 20.44
N LEU A 253 6.63 6.53 20.37
CA LEU A 253 7.50 6.40 21.54
C LEU A 253 7.11 7.43 22.62
N LEU A 254 6.98 8.70 22.24
CA LEU A 254 6.61 9.77 23.18
C LEU A 254 5.23 9.57 23.80
N LEU A 255 4.31 8.95 23.06
CA LEU A 255 2.98 8.62 23.57
C LEU A 255 3.00 7.46 24.56
N GLY A 256 3.83 6.44 24.32
CA GLY A 256 4.01 5.34 25.27
C GLY A 256 4.73 5.73 26.56
N LEU A 257 5.39 6.90 26.59
CA LEU A 257 6.05 7.46 27.76
C LEU A 257 5.19 8.44 28.57
N ARG A 258 3.98 8.78 28.08
CA ARG A 258 3.01 9.62 28.79
C ARG A 258 2.09 8.77 29.64
#